data_AF-A0AAN6ENU4-F1
#
_entry.id   AF-A0AAN6ENU4-F1
#
_cell.length_a   1.000
_cell.length_b   1.000
_cell.length_c   1.000
_cell.angle_alpha   90.00
_cell.angle_beta   90.00
_cell.angle_gamma   90.00
#
_symmetry.space_group_name_H-M   'P 1'
#
loop_
_entity.id
_entity.type
_entity.pdbx_description
1 polymer ?
#
loop_
_entity_poly.entity_id
_entity_poly.type
_entity_poly.pdbx_seq_one_letter_code
_entity_poly.pdbx_strand_id
1 'polypeptide(L)'
;MVSFGDCASKSDLVCRGEFQISQLLPSRCRSREDKGSAADFQMPHANFGGGRKVLRDFVRQKPFLNRPSQLMNTRWRKTPTHQGGFLLDGGVHFTAGLRLMLGKDNPLATVSAFSAQLQEHLPPVDTVEATGRTKNGAVGTISISFGTTAKGSEWTVGCEDGAVSISRDQVTVDGKTERIEDEKSGVPPEVRNWGKALAAGTTNEQQSPEEALADLELIEAMLRSGEQGGVPIKLEHQEL
;
A
#
# COMPACT_ATOMS: atom_id res chain seq x y z
N MET A 1 29.54 -49.81 3.71
CA MET A 1 28.88 -50.56 2.63
C MET A 1 27.78 -49.67 2.08
N VAL A 2 27.73 -49.45 0.76
CA VAL A 2 26.72 -48.59 0.12
C VAL A 2 25.53 -49.44 -0.30
N SER A 3 24.30 -48.95 -0.12
CA SER A 3 23.22 -49.21 -1.07
C SER A 3 22.24 -48.03 -1.08
N PHE A 4 21.78 -47.68 -2.29
CA PHE A 4 20.67 -46.76 -2.56
C PHE A 4 19.38 -47.55 -2.83
N GLY A 5 18.24 -46.85 -2.93
CA GLY A 5 16.90 -47.39 -3.23
C GLY A 5 15.96 -47.28 -2.01
N ASP A 6 14.76 -46.69 -2.07
CA ASP A 6 13.97 -46.24 -3.23
C ASP A 6 13.16 -44.95 -2.98
N CYS A 7 12.65 -44.37 -4.07
CA CYS A 7 11.79 -43.18 -4.10
C CYS A 7 10.44 -43.38 -3.38
N ALA A 8 10.01 -42.39 -2.58
CA ALA A 8 8.64 -42.28 -2.09
C ALA A 8 8.11 -40.83 -2.07
N SER A 9 7.42 -40.46 -3.15
CA SER A 9 6.41 -39.37 -3.29
C SER A 9 6.73 -37.90 -2.92
N LYS A 10 6.16 -36.97 -3.69
CA LYS A 10 6.26 -35.50 -3.51
C LYS A 10 5.33 -34.94 -2.40
N SER A 11 4.80 -35.78 -1.50
CA SER A 11 3.65 -35.44 -0.65
C SER A 11 4.01 -34.89 0.74
N ASP A 12 5.17 -35.26 1.29
CA ASP A 12 5.43 -35.17 2.75
C ASP A 12 6.26 -33.96 3.20
N LEU A 13 6.45 -32.96 2.34
CA LEU A 13 7.23 -31.73 2.64
C LEU A 13 6.37 -30.46 2.84
N VAL A 14 5.05 -30.60 2.95
CA VAL A 14 4.10 -29.49 3.12
C VAL A 14 4.08 -28.92 4.56
N CYS A 15 4.63 -29.63 5.56
CA CYS A 15 4.45 -29.31 6.98
C CYS A 15 5.55 -28.48 7.66
N ARG A 16 6.50 -27.88 6.91
CA ARG A 16 7.55 -26.99 7.48
C ARG A 16 7.87 -25.80 6.56
N GLY A 17 6.86 -25.00 6.25
CA GLY A 17 6.94 -23.82 5.38
C GLY A 17 7.70 -22.62 5.96
N GLU A 18 8.97 -22.79 6.32
CA GLU A 18 9.87 -21.68 6.60
C GLU A 18 10.36 -21.05 5.28
N PHE A 19 9.60 -20.10 4.74
CA PHE A 19 10.02 -19.28 3.60
C PHE A 19 10.03 -17.80 3.98
N GLN A 20 11.21 -17.30 4.39
CA GLN A 20 11.39 -15.88 4.66
C GLN A 20 11.81 -15.11 3.39
N ILE A 21 11.06 -14.07 3.04
CA ILE A 21 11.43 -13.12 1.98
C ILE A 21 12.70 -12.31 2.33
N SER A 22 13.18 -12.36 3.58
CA SER A 22 14.52 -11.91 4.00
C SER A 22 15.67 -12.52 3.17
N GLN A 23 15.45 -13.68 2.54
CA GLN A 23 16.44 -14.36 1.69
C GLN A 23 16.46 -13.89 0.23
N LEU A 24 15.39 -13.22 -0.24
CA LEU A 24 15.28 -12.72 -1.62
C LEU A 24 15.78 -11.28 -1.77
N LEU A 25 15.80 -10.53 -0.66
CA LEU A 25 16.52 -9.28 -0.56
C LEU A 25 18.04 -9.51 -0.62
N PRO A 26 18.80 -8.74 -1.42
CA PRO A 26 20.26 -8.73 -1.37
C PRO A 26 20.74 -8.55 0.07
N SER A 27 21.89 -9.14 0.43
CA SER A 27 22.46 -9.06 1.79
C SER A 27 22.78 -7.63 2.27
N ARG A 28 22.71 -6.64 1.37
CA ARG A 28 22.85 -5.20 1.64
C ARG A 28 21.53 -4.49 2.01
N CYS A 29 20.38 -5.16 1.90
CA CYS A 29 19.06 -4.62 2.23
C CYS A 29 18.57 -4.96 3.64
N ARG A 30 19.36 -5.67 4.45
CA ARG A 30 19.01 -6.05 5.83
C ARG A 30 19.56 -5.03 6.82
N SER A 31 18.70 -4.49 7.69
CA SER A 31 19.16 -3.95 8.97
C SER A 31 19.72 -5.09 9.83
N ARG A 32 20.64 -4.75 10.73
CA ARG A 32 21.34 -5.73 11.58
C ARG A 32 20.37 -6.22 12.65
N GLU A 33 20.06 -7.52 12.65
CA GLU A 33 19.08 -8.14 13.56
C GLU A 33 19.43 -7.93 15.03
N ASP A 34 18.42 -7.57 15.83
CA ASP A 34 18.33 -7.97 17.23
C ASP A 34 17.37 -9.17 17.35
N LYS A 35 17.70 -10.13 18.20
CA LYS A 35 17.07 -11.47 18.17
C LYS A 35 15.76 -11.53 18.95
N GLY A 36 14.63 -11.63 18.24
CA GLY A 36 13.29 -11.88 18.78
C GLY A 36 12.70 -13.22 18.32
N SER A 37 11.82 -13.82 19.13
CA SER A 37 11.26 -15.17 18.91
C SER A 37 10.30 -15.24 17.70
N ALA A 38 10.27 -16.41 17.05
CA ALA A 38 9.45 -16.67 15.87
C ALA A 38 7.98 -16.93 16.19
N ALA A 39 7.07 -16.24 15.47
CA ALA A 39 5.83 -16.77 14.88
C ALA A 39 4.96 -15.62 14.33
N ASP A 40 5.06 -15.30 13.03
CA ASP A 40 3.95 -14.67 12.28
C ASP A 40 4.22 -14.65 10.76
N PHE A 41 3.14 -14.73 9.96
CA PHE A 41 3.17 -14.61 8.50
C PHE A 41 2.39 -13.35 8.10
N GLN A 42 3.14 -12.30 7.78
CA GLN A 42 2.68 -11.01 7.26
C GLN A 42 2.88 -10.98 5.74
N MET A 43 2.18 -10.07 5.03
CA MET A 43 2.70 -9.60 3.73
C MET A 43 4.16 -9.14 3.91
N PRO A 44 5.07 -9.39 2.94
CA PRO A 44 6.48 -9.12 3.12
C PRO A 44 6.74 -7.66 3.51
N HIS A 45 7.36 -7.49 4.68
CA HIS A 45 7.86 -6.21 5.15
C HIS A 45 8.99 -5.71 4.24
N ALA A 46 8.62 -5.05 3.14
CA ALA A 46 9.51 -4.14 2.41
C ALA A 46 9.68 -2.86 3.23
N ASN A 47 10.32 -2.97 4.41
CA ASN A 47 10.61 -1.82 5.25
C ASN A 47 11.83 -1.07 4.67
N PHE A 48 11.58 0.09 4.08
CA PHE A 48 12.63 0.94 3.51
C PHE A 48 13.29 1.87 4.55
N GLY A 49 12.78 1.93 5.79
CA GLY A 49 13.13 2.90 6.84
C GLY A 49 14.58 2.92 7.35
N GLY A 50 15.40 1.96 6.95
CA GLY A 50 16.85 1.92 7.23
C GLY A 50 17.67 2.98 6.47
N GLY A 51 17.35 4.27 6.61
CA GLY A 51 18.18 5.41 6.18
C GLY A 51 18.39 5.60 4.67
N ARG A 52 17.74 4.81 3.82
CA ARG A 52 17.88 4.88 2.35
C ARG A 52 17.06 6.03 1.78
N LYS A 53 17.64 6.83 0.88
CA LYS A 53 16.87 7.88 0.19
C LYS A 53 15.94 7.25 -0.85
N VAL A 54 14.64 7.50 -0.70
CA VAL A 54 13.68 7.36 -1.80
C VAL A 54 13.99 8.45 -2.83
N LEU A 55 14.03 8.10 -4.12
CA LEU A 55 14.39 9.02 -5.21
C LEU A 55 13.20 9.30 -6.15
N ARG A 56 12.19 8.42 -6.14
CA ARG A 56 10.89 8.40 -6.88
C ARG A 56 10.11 7.15 -6.42
N ASP A 57 8.89 6.83 -6.85
CA ASP A 57 7.73 7.61 -7.30
C ASP A 57 6.50 7.02 -6.55
N PHE A 58 5.41 7.77 -6.35
CA PHE A 58 4.56 7.58 -5.15
C PHE A 58 3.16 6.98 -5.39
N VAL A 59 2.96 6.16 -6.44
CA VAL A 59 1.79 5.29 -6.76
C VAL A 59 0.88 5.77 -7.89
N ARG A 60 0.46 4.80 -8.73
CA ARG A 60 -0.57 4.97 -9.76
C ARG A 60 -1.66 3.90 -9.65
N GLN A 61 -2.86 4.32 -9.28
CA GLN A 61 -4.06 3.48 -9.13
C GLN A 61 -5.20 4.01 -9.99
N LYS A 62 -5.55 3.24 -11.03
CA LYS A 62 -6.60 3.62 -11.98
C LYS A 62 -7.68 2.52 -12.12
N PRO A 63 -8.44 2.23 -11.03
CA PRO A 63 -9.56 1.28 -11.03
C PRO A 63 -10.79 1.87 -11.76
N PHE A 64 -10.78 1.80 -13.09
CA PHE A 64 -11.83 2.39 -13.93
C PHE A 64 -13.25 1.83 -13.66
N LEU A 65 -14.17 2.69 -13.20
CA LEU A 65 -15.57 2.35 -12.90
C LEU A 65 -16.53 2.72 -14.06
N ASN A 66 -16.58 1.85 -15.07
CA ASN A 66 -17.32 2.08 -16.33
C ASN A 66 -18.77 1.57 -16.36
N ARG A 67 -19.27 0.95 -15.29
CA ARG A 67 -20.65 0.41 -15.23
C ARG A 67 -21.19 0.49 -13.81
N PRO A 68 -22.50 0.74 -13.60
CA PRO A 68 -23.12 0.71 -12.29
C PRO A 68 -23.06 -0.71 -11.70
N SER A 69 -22.04 -0.96 -10.88
CA SER A 69 -21.96 -2.16 -10.05
C SER A 69 -22.97 -2.07 -8.89
N GLN A 70 -23.19 -3.16 -8.15
CA GLN A 70 -24.04 -3.11 -6.96
C GLN A 70 -23.51 -2.11 -5.91
N LEU A 71 -22.18 -1.94 -5.82
CA LEU A 71 -21.52 -0.97 -4.94
C LEU A 71 -21.93 0.47 -5.29
N MET A 72 -21.88 0.83 -6.57
CA MET A 72 -22.26 2.17 -7.08
C MET A 72 -23.76 2.50 -6.93
N ASN A 73 -24.61 1.51 -6.64
CA ASN A 73 -26.05 1.72 -6.50
C ASN A 73 -26.49 2.06 -5.07
N THR A 74 -25.57 2.07 -4.10
CA THR A 74 -25.84 2.54 -2.73
C THR A 74 -26.11 4.05 -2.71
N ARG A 75 -27.17 4.48 -1.99
CA ARG A 75 -27.63 5.89 -2.00
C ARG A 75 -26.52 6.87 -1.61
N TRP A 76 -25.75 6.52 -0.59
CA TRP A 76 -24.66 7.36 -0.05
C TRP A 76 -23.42 7.45 -0.96
N ARG A 77 -23.28 6.60 -1.98
CA ARG A 77 -22.24 6.75 -3.01
C ARG A 77 -22.72 7.54 -4.24
N LYS A 78 -24.03 7.57 -4.50
CA LYS A 78 -24.65 8.44 -5.51
C LYS A 78 -24.79 9.88 -5.04
N THR A 79 -24.93 10.08 -3.74
CA THR A 79 -25.00 11.40 -3.09
C THR A 79 -24.07 11.37 -1.88
N PRO A 80 -22.75 11.49 -2.09
CA PRO A 80 -21.76 11.42 -1.01
C PRO A 80 -21.88 12.63 -0.08
N THR A 81 -21.93 12.33 1.22
CA THR A 81 -21.83 13.33 2.31
C THR A 81 -20.40 13.41 2.88
N HIS A 82 -19.49 12.57 2.38
CA HIS A 82 -18.06 12.57 2.69
C HIS A 82 -17.29 13.28 1.56
N GLN A 83 -16.14 13.89 1.88
CA GLN A 83 -15.34 14.63 0.88
C GLN A 83 -14.86 13.69 -0.25
N GLY A 84 -14.81 14.16 -1.49
CA GLY A 84 -14.22 13.43 -2.61
C GLY A 84 -14.93 12.15 -3.10
N GLY A 85 -16.04 11.73 -2.51
CA GLY A 85 -16.81 10.59 -3.01
C GLY A 85 -15.99 9.30 -3.09
N PHE A 86 -15.95 8.68 -4.28
CA PHE A 86 -15.16 7.46 -4.54
C PHE A 86 -13.66 7.60 -4.25
N LEU A 87 -13.08 8.82 -4.35
CA LEU A 87 -11.68 9.05 -3.99
C LEU A 87 -11.42 8.82 -2.49
N LEU A 88 -12.38 9.06 -1.61
CA LEU A 88 -12.26 8.78 -0.18
C LEU A 88 -12.67 7.34 0.13
N ASP A 89 -13.80 6.87 -0.39
CA ASP A 89 -14.29 5.49 -0.19
C ASP A 89 -13.27 4.41 -0.61
N GLY A 90 -12.60 4.58 -1.76
CA GLY A 90 -11.60 3.62 -2.23
C GLY A 90 -10.14 4.07 -2.05
N GLY A 91 -9.86 5.37 -1.96
CA GLY A 91 -8.49 5.88 -1.95
C GLY A 91 -7.75 5.66 -0.64
N VAL A 92 -8.46 5.50 0.49
CA VAL A 92 -7.83 5.18 1.78
C VAL A 92 -7.04 3.86 1.75
N HIS A 93 -7.44 2.88 0.93
CA HIS A 93 -6.65 1.66 0.72
C HIS A 93 -5.32 1.95 0.00
N PHE A 94 -5.28 2.97 -0.85
CA PHE A 94 -4.08 3.35 -1.58
C PHE A 94 -3.13 4.21 -0.73
N THR A 95 -3.67 5.04 0.17
CA THR A 95 -2.86 5.79 1.15
C THR A 95 -2.30 4.87 2.23
N ALA A 96 -3.08 3.90 2.73
CA ALA A 96 -2.60 2.86 3.64
C ALA A 96 -1.40 2.09 3.07
N GLY A 97 -1.53 1.59 1.84
CA GLY A 97 -0.41 0.90 1.16
C GLY A 97 0.81 1.80 0.98
N LEU A 98 0.62 3.09 0.72
CA LEU A 98 1.73 4.03 0.49
C LEU A 98 2.48 4.34 1.79
N ARG A 99 1.74 4.57 2.88
CA ARG A 99 2.30 4.80 4.22
C ARG A 99 3.05 3.55 4.71
N LEU A 100 2.50 2.36 4.47
CA LEU A 100 3.17 1.08 4.77
C LEU A 100 4.50 0.91 4.02
N MET A 101 4.55 1.26 2.72
CA MET A 101 5.81 1.21 1.96
C MET A 101 6.83 2.25 2.43
N LEU A 102 6.40 3.46 2.81
CA LEU A 102 7.32 4.49 3.29
C LEU A 102 7.91 4.17 4.66
N GLY A 103 7.10 3.57 5.52
CA GLY A 103 7.43 3.39 6.93
C GLY A 103 7.44 4.70 7.72
N LYS A 104 7.46 4.57 9.05
CA LYS A 104 7.39 5.68 10.01
C LYS A 104 8.67 6.54 10.05
N ASP A 105 9.77 6.04 9.49
CA ASP A 105 11.07 6.74 9.45
C ASP A 105 11.15 7.85 8.39
N ASN A 106 10.37 7.75 7.30
CA ASN A 106 10.33 8.77 6.25
C ASN A 106 8.92 8.99 5.65
N PRO A 107 7.95 9.40 6.47
CA PRO A 107 6.57 9.60 6.02
C PRO A 107 6.43 10.80 5.08
N LEU A 108 5.28 10.92 4.42
CA LEU A 108 4.90 12.13 3.71
C LEU A 108 4.70 13.28 4.70
N ALA A 109 5.30 14.43 4.41
CA ALA A 109 5.22 15.65 5.22
C ALA A 109 4.40 16.75 4.53
N THR A 110 4.26 16.71 3.21
CA THR A 110 3.52 17.72 2.42
C THR A 110 2.99 17.11 1.13
N VAL A 111 1.80 17.54 0.68
CA VAL A 111 1.22 17.13 -0.60
C VAL A 111 0.64 18.33 -1.36
N SER A 112 0.74 18.32 -2.68
CA SER A 112 0.20 19.34 -3.59
C SER A 112 -0.49 18.64 -4.76
N ALA A 113 -1.76 18.93 -5.03
CA ALA A 113 -2.59 18.12 -5.91
C ALA A 113 -3.57 18.92 -6.77
N PHE A 114 -4.01 18.32 -7.88
CA PHE A 114 -5.14 18.76 -8.69
C PHE A 114 -6.17 17.65 -8.78
N SER A 115 -7.45 17.98 -8.63
CA SER A 115 -8.58 17.05 -8.70
C SER A 115 -9.51 17.39 -9.86
N ALA A 116 -10.13 16.37 -10.46
CA ALA A 116 -11.07 16.53 -11.56
C ALA A 116 -12.23 15.52 -11.46
N GLN A 117 -13.38 15.91 -12.01
CA GLN A 117 -14.45 14.99 -12.36
C GLN A 117 -14.36 14.70 -13.86
N LEU A 118 -13.91 13.49 -14.21
CA LEU A 118 -13.82 13.01 -15.59
C LEU A 118 -15.10 12.27 -16.02
N GLN A 119 -15.92 11.82 -15.07
CA GLN A 119 -17.17 11.11 -15.26
C GLN A 119 -18.29 11.78 -14.47
N GLU A 120 -19.31 12.27 -15.17
CA GLU A 120 -20.48 12.94 -14.55
C GLU A 120 -21.19 12.07 -13.51
N HIS A 121 -21.17 10.74 -13.68
CA HIS A 121 -21.77 9.77 -12.75
C HIS A 121 -20.92 9.43 -11.51
N LEU A 122 -19.75 10.07 -11.33
CA LEU A 122 -18.86 9.92 -10.16
C LEU A 122 -18.61 11.27 -9.45
N PRO A 123 -19.65 11.91 -8.87
CA PRO A 123 -19.48 13.15 -8.12
C PRO A 123 -18.77 12.93 -6.76
N PRO A 124 -18.16 13.97 -6.17
CA PRO A 124 -17.96 15.32 -6.73
C PRO A 124 -16.71 15.40 -7.64
N VAL A 125 -15.74 14.51 -7.45
CA VAL A 125 -14.53 14.34 -8.25
C VAL A 125 -14.16 12.86 -8.23
N ASP A 126 -13.55 12.36 -9.30
CA ASP A 126 -13.21 10.94 -9.47
C ASP A 126 -11.72 10.69 -9.72
N THR A 127 -10.96 11.76 -9.89
CA THR A 127 -9.54 11.73 -10.23
C THR A 127 -8.79 12.76 -9.41
N VAL A 128 -7.63 12.38 -8.87
CA VAL A 128 -6.65 13.28 -8.26
C VAL A 128 -5.24 12.89 -8.70
N GLU A 129 -4.47 13.89 -9.08
CA GLU A 129 -3.08 13.78 -9.51
C GLU A 129 -2.25 14.72 -8.62
N ALA A 130 -1.30 14.17 -7.87
CA ALA A 130 -0.62 14.86 -6.77
C ALA A 130 0.89 14.63 -6.77
N THR A 131 1.60 15.53 -6.08
CA THR A 131 3.02 15.41 -5.74
C THR A 131 3.16 15.41 -4.22
N GLY A 132 3.80 14.39 -3.68
CA GLY A 132 4.14 14.26 -2.26
C GLY A 132 5.61 14.57 -2.01
N ARG A 133 5.90 15.18 -0.85
CA ARG A 133 7.25 15.34 -0.30
C ARG A 133 7.34 14.63 1.04
N THR A 134 8.34 13.79 1.22
CA THR A 134 8.64 13.10 2.49
C THR A 134 9.45 13.97 3.45
N LYS A 135 9.51 13.54 4.73
CA LYS A 135 10.30 14.17 5.80
C LYS A 135 11.76 14.41 5.42
N ASN A 136 12.40 13.44 4.77
CA ASN A 136 13.80 13.52 4.29
C ASN A 136 13.95 14.18 2.91
N GLY A 137 12.88 14.81 2.39
CA GLY A 137 12.92 15.61 1.16
C GLY A 137 12.76 14.83 -0.15
N ALA A 138 12.60 13.50 -0.12
CA ALA A 138 12.24 12.73 -1.31
C ALA A 138 10.88 13.19 -1.87
N VAL A 139 10.75 13.20 -3.19
CA VAL A 139 9.54 13.65 -3.90
C VAL A 139 9.08 12.59 -4.89
N GLY A 140 7.77 12.47 -5.08
CA GLY A 140 7.20 11.82 -6.25
C GLY A 140 5.69 11.98 -6.35
N THR A 141 5.08 11.23 -7.25
CA THR A 141 3.72 11.42 -7.76
C THR A 141 2.73 10.39 -7.23
N ILE A 142 1.54 10.85 -6.81
CA ILE A 142 0.42 10.01 -6.39
C ILE A 142 -0.71 10.24 -7.40
N SER A 143 -1.18 9.18 -8.05
CA SER A 143 -2.14 9.24 -9.16
C SER A 143 -3.30 8.29 -8.90
N ILE A 144 -4.48 8.80 -8.51
CA ILE A 144 -5.67 8.00 -8.20
C ILE A 144 -6.81 8.42 -9.12
N SER A 145 -7.41 7.48 -9.85
CA SER A 145 -8.55 7.78 -10.74
C SER A 145 -9.52 6.62 -10.89
N PHE A 146 -10.78 6.88 -10.58
CA PHE A 146 -11.91 5.99 -10.85
C PHE A 146 -12.57 6.30 -12.20
N GLY A 147 -12.40 7.52 -12.73
CA GLY A 147 -13.05 8.00 -13.95
C GLY A 147 -12.27 7.83 -15.26
N THR A 148 -10.98 7.49 -15.24
CA THR A 148 -10.16 7.36 -16.46
C THR A 148 -10.23 5.97 -17.10
N THR A 149 -10.29 5.91 -18.44
CA THR A 149 -10.21 4.66 -19.21
C THR A 149 -8.83 4.00 -19.17
N ALA A 150 -7.78 4.74 -18.78
CA ALA A 150 -6.41 4.27 -18.72
C ALA A 150 -6.17 3.37 -17.50
N LYS A 151 -6.16 2.05 -17.71
CA LYS A 151 -6.00 1.04 -16.66
C LYS A 151 -4.55 0.94 -16.18
N GLY A 152 -4.36 0.81 -14.88
CA GLY A 152 -3.06 0.55 -14.26
C GLY A 152 -3.18 0.46 -12.74
N SER A 153 -2.38 -0.41 -12.13
CA SER A 153 -2.16 -0.49 -10.68
C SER A 153 -0.67 -0.77 -10.52
N GLU A 154 0.11 0.29 -10.28
CA GLU A 154 1.57 0.24 -10.24
C GLU A 154 2.06 1.07 -9.06
N TRP A 155 2.97 0.48 -8.30
CA TRP A 155 3.71 1.11 -7.20
C TRP A 155 5.17 1.00 -7.59
N THR A 156 5.95 2.09 -7.58
CA THR A 156 7.36 2.03 -8.03
C THR A 156 8.24 2.93 -7.17
N VAL A 157 8.97 2.33 -6.23
CA VAL A 157 9.88 3.01 -5.30
C VAL A 157 11.32 2.88 -5.81
N GLY A 158 11.85 3.97 -6.36
CA GLY A 158 13.26 4.14 -6.67
C GLY A 158 14.06 4.45 -5.40
N CYS A 159 15.15 3.72 -5.22
CA CYS A 159 16.09 3.80 -4.10
C CYS A 159 17.48 4.18 -4.61
N GLU A 160 18.42 4.50 -3.71
CA GLU A 160 19.81 4.85 -4.09
C GLU A 160 20.52 3.74 -4.90
N ASP A 161 20.25 2.48 -4.60
CA ASP A 161 20.90 1.31 -5.23
C ASP A 161 20.03 0.57 -6.27
N GLY A 162 18.83 1.06 -6.61
CA GLY A 162 17.92 0.30 -7.47
C GLY A 162 16.46 0.78 -7.49
N ALA A 163 15.56 -0.08 -7.95
CA ALA A 163 14.11 0.19 -7.93
C ALA A 163 13.29 -1.07 -7.62
N VAL A 164 12.26 -0.88 -6.79
CA VAL A 164 11.24 -1.90 -6.51
C VAL A 164 9.93 -1.44 -7.14
N SER A 165 9.28 -2.28 -7.94
CA SER A 165 7.91 -2.05 -8.38
C SER A 165 6.96 -3.20 -8.06
N ILE A 166 5.69 -2.89 -7.84
CA ILE A 166 4.63 -3.84 -7.50
C ILE A 166 3.48 -3.66 -8.49
N SER A 167 3.07 -4.77 -9.10
CA SER A 167 1.92 -4.84 -9.99
C SER A 167 1.13 -6.10 -9.69
N ARG A 168 -0.01 -5.94 -8.99
CA ARG A 168 -0.86 -7.04 -8.49
C ARG A 168 -0.05 -8.02 -7.60
N ASP A 169 0.08 -9.26 -8.05
CA ASP A 169 0.77 -10.37 -7.38
C ASP A 169 2.24 -10.52 -7.82
N GLN A 170 2.80 -9.50 -8.48
CA GLN A 170 4.18 -9.47 -8.95
C GLN A 170 4.96 -8.31 -8.31
N VAL A 171 6.15 -8.62 -7.81
CA VAL A 171 7.13 -7.65 -7.34
C VAL A 171 8.36 -7.75 -8.24
N THR A 172 8.81 -6.62 -8.77
CA THR A 172 10.03 -6.51 -9.56
C THR A 172 11.08 -5.75 -8.77
N VAL A 173 12.24 -6.36 -8.54
CA VAL A 173 13.40 -5.72 -7.93
C VAL A 173 14.52 -5.71 -8.95
N ASP A 174 14.98 -4.51 -9.35
CA ASP A 174 16.10 -4.32 -10.30
C ASP A 174 15.93 -5.11 -11.62
N GLY A 175 14.69 -5.16 -12.12
CA GLY A 175 14.32 -5.89 -13.34
C GLY A 175 14.08 -7.40 -13.17
N LYS A 176 14.32 -7.97 -11.98
CA LYS A 176 13.95 -9.34 -11.65
C LYS A 176 12.54 -9.39 -11.06
N THR A 177 11.60 -9.98 -11.78
CA THR A 177 10.21 -10.15 -11.33
C THR A 177 10.00 -11.49 -10.63
N GLU A 178 9.36 -11.44 -9.47
CA GLU A 178 8.92 -12.60 -8.69
C GLU A 178 7.43 -12.50 -8.40
N ARG A 179 6.76 -13.66 -8.31
CA ARG A 179 5.34 -13.75 -7.98
C ARG A 179 5.18 -14.06 -6.51
N ILE A 180 4.33 -13.30 -5.83
CA ILE A 180 4.02 -13.49 -4.41
C ILE A 180 2.62 -14.09 -4.31
N GLU A 181 2.48 -15.18 -3.56
CA GLU A 181 1.18 -15.75 -3.25
C GLU A 181 0.46 -14.87 -2.22
N ASP A 182 -0.80 -14.58 -2.50
CA ASP A 182 -1.69 -13.78 -1.65
C ASP A 182 -3.07 -14.45 -1.59
N GLU A 183 -3.79 -14.22 -0.49
CA GLU A 183 -5.16 -14.70 -0.27
C GLU A 183 -6.20 -13.98 -1.16
N LYS A 184 -5.76 -13.02 -1.99
CA LYS A 184 -6.55 -12.22 -2.95
C LYS A 184 -7.60 -11.33 -2.29
N SER A 185 -7.52 -11.18 -0.97
CA SER A 185 -8.40 -10.37 -0.15
C SER A 185 -7.69 -10.03 1.16
N GLY A 186 -7.71 -8.75 1.54
CA GLY A 186 -7.21 -8.32 2.86
C GLY A 186 -8.12 -8.72 4.02
N VAL A 187 -9.40 -9.00 3.76
CA VAL A 187 -10.40 -9.18 4.83
C VAL A 187 -10.13 -10.43 5.71
N PRO A 188 -9.81 -11.62 5.16
CA PRO A 188 -9.46 -12.77 6.00
C PRO A 188 -8.24 -12.55 6.91
N PRO A 189 -7.06 -12.06 6.43
CA PRO A 189 -5.94 -11.77 7.32
C PRO A 189 -6.23 -10.64 8.31
N GLU A 190 -6.94 -9.59 7.90
CA GLU A 190 -7.38 -8.48 8.77
C GLU A 190 -8.18 -9.00 9.98
N VAL A 191 -9.23 -9.79 9.74
CA VAL A 191 -10.09 -10.34 10.80
C VAL A 191 -9.33 -11.33 11.69
N ARG A 192 -8.41 -12.14 11.12
CA ARG A 192 -7.57 -13.05 11.91
C ARG A 192 -6.61 -12.30 12.83
N ASN A 193 -5.98 -11.23 12.34
CA ASN A 193 -5.02 -10.44 13.13
C ASN A 193 -5.74 -9.66 14.23
N TRP A 194 -6.92 -9.10 13.96
CA TRP A 194 -7.78 -8.50 14.97
C TRP A 194 -8.18 -9.53 16.04
N GLY A 195 -8.62 -10.72 15.62
CA GLY A 195 -9.01 -11.81 16.53
C GLY A 195 -7.86 -12.31 17.42
N LYS A 196 -6.63 -12.41 16.89
CA LYS A 196 -5.41 -12.71 17.66
C LYS A 196 -5.17 -11.66 18.75
N ALA A 197 -5.16 -10.37 18.39
CA ALA A 197 -4.90 -9.28 19.32
C ALA A 197 -5.97 -9.23 20.42
N LEU A 198 -7.25 -9.35 20.05
CA LEU A 198 -8.36 -9.41 20.99
C LEU A 198 -8.24 -10.58 21.98
N ALA A 199 -7.88 -11.78 21.50
CA ALA A 199 -7.69 -12.95 22.35
C ALA A 199 -6.47 -12.82 23.30
N ALA A 200 -5.45 -12.06 22.89
CA ALA A 200 -4.28 -11.74 23.72
C ALA A 200 -4.52 -10.56 24.69
N GLY A 201 -5.65 -9.86 24.61
CA GLY A 201 -5.91 -8.65 25.40
C GLY A 201 -5.07 -7.43 24.94
N THR A 202 -4.65 -7.42 23.67
CA THR A 202 -3.81 -6.38 23.07
C THR A 202 -4.48 -5.75 21.85
N THR A 203 -3.83 -4.75 21.25
CA THR A 203 -4.26 -4.09 20.01
C THR A 203 -3.27 -4.39 18.89
N ASN A 204 -3.76 -4.52 17.65
CA ASN A 204 -2.90 -4.52 16.48
C ASN A 204 -2.68 -3.07 16.02
N GLU A 205 -1.43 -2.59 16.10
CA GLU A 205 -1.06 -1.21 15.74
C GLU A 205 -1.46 -0.85 14.30
N GLN A 206 -1.33 -1.80 13.36
CA GLN A 206 -1.70 -1.63 11.94
C GLN A 206 -3.23 -1.56 11.71
N GLN A 207 -4.03 -1.73 12.77
CA GLN A 207 -5.50 -1.63 12.76
C GLN A 207 -5.98 -0.57 13.77
N SER A 208 -5.09 0.34 14.17
CA SER A 208 -5.43 1.43 15.09
C SER A 208 -6.26 2.53 14.39
N PRO A 209 -7.14 3.23 15.11
CA PRO A 209 -7.81 4.43 14.61
C PRO A 209 -6.85 5.51 14.11
N GLU A 210 -5.66 5.58 14.71
CA GLU A 210 -4.57 6.50 14.37
C GLU A 210 -4.05 6.29 12.93
N GLU A 211 -3.79 5.03 12.54
CA GLU A 211 -3.41 4.68 11.16
C GLU A 211 -4.52 5.05 10.17
N ALA A 212 -5.79 4.73 10.49
CA ALA A 212 -6.94 5.04 9.64
C ALA A 212 -7.18 6.57 9.49
N LEU A 213 -6.90 7.35 10.53
CA LEU A 213 -6.97 8.82 10.48
C LEU A 213 -5.88 9.39 9.55
N ALA A 214 -4.68 8.83 9.58
CA ALA A 214 -3.58 9.24 8.71
C ALA A 214 -3.82 8.85 7.24
N ASP A 215 -4.49 7.72 6.99
CA ASP A 215 -4.93 7.32 5.64
C ASP A 215 -5.97 8.28 5.08
N LEU A 216 -6.94 8.68 5.90
CA LEU A 216 -7.99 9.66 5.59
C LEU A 216 -7.40 11.06 5.34
N GLU A 217 -6.51 11.53 6.23
CA GLU A 217 -5.86 12.84 6.13
C GLU A 217 -5.20 13.04 4.76
N LEU A 218 -4.48 12.02 4.25
CA LEU A 218 -3.76 12.13 3.00
C LEU A 218 -4.71 12.30 1.79
N ILE A 219 -5.86 11.61 1.78
CA ILE A 219 -6.90 11.85 0.76
C ILE A 219 -7.50 13.24 0.90
N GLU A 220 -7.93 13.65 2.11
CA GLU A 220 -8.52 14.98 2.33
C GLU A 220 -7.55 16.11 1.98
N ALA A 221 -6.27 15.97 2.29
CA ALA A 221 -5.23 16.93 1.93
C ALA A 221 -5.06 17.05 0.42
N MET A 222 -5.10 15.94 -0.33
CA MET A 222 -5.08 15.99 -1.79
C MET A 222 -6.35 16.67 -2.37
N LEU A 223 -7.53 16.40 -1.80
CA LEU A 223 -8.78 17.01 -2.22
C LEU A 223 -8.81 18.53 -1.92
N ARG A 224 -8.50 18.93 -0.69
CA ARG A 224 -8.39 20.34 -0.28
C ARG A 224 -7.34 21.10 -1.10
N SER A 225 -6.22 20.47 -1.44
CA SER A 225 -5.20 21.06 -2.32
C SER A 225 -5.75 21.28 -3.74
N GLY A 226 -6.48 20.31 -4.29
CA GLY A 226 -7.16 20.41 -5.58
C GLY A 226 -8.21 21.52 -5.64
N GLU A 227 -9.07 21.61 -4.62
CA GLU A 227 -10.06 22.69 -4.43
C GLU A 227 -9.40 24.09 -4.40
N GLN A 228 -8.17 24.18 -3.89
CA GLN A 228 -7.40 25.42 -3.77
C GLN A 228 -6.44 25.66 -4.96
N GLY A 229 -6.54 24.88 -6.04
CA GLY A 229 -5.72 25.07 -7.24
C GLY A 229 -4.24 24.64 -7.08
N GLY A 230 -3.99 23.61 -6.27
CA GLY A 230 -2.65 23.05 -6.06
C GLY A 230 -1.86 23.70 -4.93
N VAL A 231 -2.51 24.37 -3.97
CA VAL A 231 -1.83 24.88 -2.77
C VAL A 231 -1.24 23.70 -1.97
N PRO A 232 0.07 23.69 -1.62
CA PRO A 232 0.65 22.62 -0.83
C PRO A 232 0.07 22.58 0.59
N ILE A 233 -0.38 21.40 1.02
CA ILE A 233 -0.91 21.14 2.35
C ILE A 233 0.10 20.30 3.14
N LYS A 234 0.43 20.76 4.35
CA LYS A 234 1.23 20.03 5.33
C LYS A 234 0.36 18.93 5.95
N LEU A 235 0.97 17.77 6.20
CA LEU A 235 0.33 16.65 6.88
C LEU A 235 0.77 16.62 8.35
N GLU A 236 -0.13 16.21 9.24
CA GLU A 236 0.01 16.25 10.70
C GLU A 236 -0.06 14.85 11.34
N HIS A 237 -0.73 13.89 10.71
CA HIS A 237 -0.95 12.54 11.24
C HIS A 237 -0.03 11.45 10.67
N GLN A 238 0.94 11.80 9.83
CA GLN A 238 1.76 10.81 9.12
C GLN A 238 2.94 10.25 9.95
N GLU A 239 3.23 10.81 11.12
CA GLU A 239 4.31 10.34 12.02
C GLU A 239 3.83 9.40 13.15
N LEU A 240 2.57 8.95 13.08
CA LEU A 240 1.94 8.00 14.02
C LEU A 240 2.51 6.59 13.85
#